data_AF-A0A5D3FAS9-F1
#
_entry.id   AF-A0A5D3FAS9-F1
#
_cell.length_a   1.000
_cell.length_b   1.000
_cell.length_c   1.000
_cell.angle_alpha   90.00
_cell.angle_beta   90.00
_cell.angle_gamma   90.00
#
_symmetry.space_group_name_H-M   'P 1'
#
loop_
_entity.id
_entity.type
_entity.pdbx_description
1 polymer ?
#
loop_
_entity_poly.entity_id
_entity_poly.type
_entity_poly.pdbx_seq_one_letter_code
_entity_poly.pdbx_strand_id
1 'polypeptide(L)'
;MTNAMDIELDTPAAGGSICPGRCNAGYRRALATYEEARQEWDAECSALPEVLAEWRAAVAEHGEDVAGPRPERPEEPEPPGWIPRPGEPVWCASCVASIRRSLADLDELASLRLTMTDGYQAPGQAITDRVSSTKSARTPSPGQDDLDDLLRWLTSWEIAYRDTQGWPHPPYRGANAPALTSAIAWMLQRVDAVLAHPDLAEDFGREVLIEHSKLQAATSTRPPLRHKPLPCPRCRRRSLFLHDDDRIHCNNEDCRRVMSKEEYEEYEEEADQQVTR
;
A
#
# COMPACT_ATOMS: atom_id res chain seq x y z
N MET A 1 7.53 -7.71 45.10
CA MET A 1 8.53 -6.80 44.50
C MET A 1 8.90 -7.38 43.16
N THR A 2 8.03 -7.20 42.17
CA THR A 2 8.21 -7.61 40.79
C THR A 2 8.95 -6.50 40.08
N ASN A 3 10.16 -6.77 39.61
CA ASN A 3 10.92 -5.89 38.74
C ASN A 3 10.10 -5.67 37.47
N ALA A 4 9.50 -4.48 37.33
CA ALA A 4 9.09 -3.98 36.03
C ALA A 4 10.38 -3.94 35.19
N MET A 5 10.50 -4.88 34.26
CA MET A 5 11.49 -4.78 33.19
C MET A 5 11.03 -3.59 32.36
N ASP A 6 11.61 -2.43 32.64
CA ASP A 6 11.63 -1.31 31.72
C ASP A 6 12.28 -1.83 30.45
N ILE A 7 11.44 -2.28 29.51
CA ILE A 7 11.81 -2.46 28.13
C ILE A 7 12.07 -1.04 27.65
N GLU A 8 13.30 -0.58 27.81
CA GLU A 8 13.86 0.50 27.01
C GLU A 8 13.71 0.02 25.57
N LEU A 9 12.55 0.31 24.97
CA LEU A 9 12.35 0.27 23.54
C LEU A 9 13.41 1.22 23.01
N ASP A 10 14.53 0.64 22.57
CA ASP A 10 15.66 1.28 21.92
C ASP A 10 15.06 2.24 20.89
N THR A 11 14.88 3.49 21.33
CA THR A 11 14.25 4.51 20.52
C THR A 11 15.31 4.76 19.47
N PRO A 12 15.07 4.42 18.19
CA PRO A 12 16.11 4.32 17.19
C PRO A 12 16.96 5.58 17.23
N ALA A 13 18.22 5.40 17.62
CA ALA A 13 19.13 6.49 17.88
C ALA A 13 19.18 7.41 16.66
N ALA A 14 18.84 8.69 16.88
CA ALA A 14 18.94 9.81 15.94
C ALA A 14 18.02 9.78 14.69
N GLY A 15 16.73 10.05 14.90
CA GLY A 15 16.01 11.04 14.09
C GLY A 15 15.46 10.66 12.71
N GLY A 16 15.54 9.39 12.27
CA GLY A 16 14.89 8.94 11.04
C GLY A 16 13.39 8.68 11.25
N SER A 17 12.52 9.21 10.37
CA SER A 17 11.10 8.86 10.40
C SER A 17 10.90 7.41 9.92
N ILE A 18 9.78 6.78 10.30
CA ILE A 18 9.45 5.43 9.81
C ILE A 18 9.17 5.50 8.31
N CYS A 19 9.79 4.64 7.51
CA CYS A 19 9.59 4.67 6.05
C CYS A 19 8.10 4.54 5.69
N PRO A 20 7.51 5.47 4.91
CA PRO A 20 6.10 5.43 4.52
C PRO A 20 5.83 4.40 3.41
N GLY A 21 6.86 3.76 2.86
CA GLY A 21 6.73 2.79 1.79
C GLY A 21 6.09 1.46 2.17
N ARG A 22 5.92 0.60 1.15
CA ARG A 22 5.33 -0.75 1.28
C ARG A 22 6.09 -1.65 2.25
N CYS A 23 7.38 -1.37 2.50
CA CYS A 23 8.19 -2.11 3.47
C CYS A 23 7.62 -2.09 4.89
N ASN A 24 6.83 -1.06 5.25
CA ASN A 24 6.19 -0.92 6.55
C ASN A 24 4.65 -1.02 6.48
N ALA A 25 4.09 -1.50 5.36
CA ALA A 25 2.64 -1.61 5.23
C ALA A 25 2.02 -2.58 6.27
N GLY A 26 2.69 -3.71 6.53
CA GLY A 26 2.29 -4.64 7.59
C GLY A 26 2.40 -4.02 8.99
N TYR A 27 3.51 -3.36 9.30
CA TYR A 27 3.69 -2.65 10.58
C TYR A 27 2.58 -1.61 10.81
N ARG A 28 2.29 -0.74 9.82
CA ARG A 28 1.25 0.29 9.96
C ARG A 28 -0.14 -0.30 10.17
N ARG A 29 -0.47 -1.41 9.50
CA ARG A 29 -1.74 -2.12 9.72
C ARG A 29 -1.81 -2.70 11.13
N ALA A 30 -0.73 -3.35 11.58
CA ALA A 30 -0.66 -3.92 12.92
C ALA A 30 -0.77 -2.83 14.00
N LEU A 31 -0.12 -1.68 13.77
CA LEU A 31 -0.21 -0.52 14.66
C LEU A 31 -1.63 0.06 14.69
N ALA A 32 -2.29 0.22 13.54
CA ALA A 32 -3.67 0.69 13.49
C ALA A 32 -4.63 -0.26 14.25
N THR A 33 -4.49 -1.58 14.06
CA THR A 33 -5.26 -2.58 14.82
C THR A 33 -4.97 -2.51 16.33
N TYR A 34 -3.72 -2.29 16.72
CA TYR A 34 -3.36 -2.09 18.13
C TYR A 34 -3.97 -0.81 18.71
N GLU A 35 -3.93 0.30 17.96
CA GLU A 35 -4.51 1.59 18.38
C GLU A 35 -6.04 1.48 18.54
N GLU A 36 -6.72 0.79 17.63
CA GLU A 36 -8.15 0.48 17.74
C GLU A 36 -8.44 -0.34 19.00
N ALA A 37 -7.72 -1.46 19.20
CA ALA A 37 -7.87 -2.29 20.40
C ALA A 37 -7.54 -1.52 21.70
N ARG A 38 -6.58 -0.59 21.64
CA ARG A 38 -6.22 0.26 22.77
C ARG A 38 -7.33 1.24 23.12
N GLN A 39 -7.96 1.85 22.11
CA GLN A 39 -9.10 2.73 22.32
C GLN A 39 -10.29 1.98 22.93
N GLU A 40 -10.56 0.76 22.48
CA GLU A 40 -11.59 -0.11 23.07
C GLU A 40 -11.28 -0.44 24.53
N TRP A 41 -10.04 -0.84 24.83
CA TRP A 41 -9.59 -1.12 26.19
C TRP A 41 -9.66 0.10 27.11
N ASP A 42 -9.26 1.28 26.62
CA ASP A 42 -9.34 2.54 27.37
C ASP A 42 -10.81 2.88 27.67
N ALA A 43 -11.71 2.68 26.71
CA ALA A 43 -13.15 2.88 26.90
C ALA A 43 -13.73 1.92 27.95
N GLU A 44 -13.42 0.62 27.87
CA GLU A 44 -13.86 -0.37 28.85
C GLU A 44 -13.30 -0.11 30.26
N CYS A 45 -12.00 0.23 30.36
CA CYS A 45 -11.39 0.62 31.62
C CYS A 45 -12.04 1.88 32.22
N SER A 46 -12.45 2.82 31.37
CA SER A 46 -13.13 4.05 31.82
C SER A 46 -14.55 3.79 32.35
N ALA A 47 -15.24 2.77 31.83
CA ALA A 47 -16.58 2.36 32.27
C ALA A 47 -16.56 1.45 33.52
N LEU A 48 -15.44 0.76 33.76
CA LEU A 48 -15.31 -0.21 34.86
C LEU A 48 -15.67 0.32 36.27
N PRO A 49 -15.35 1.58 36.66
CA PRO A 49 -15.75 2.10 37.97
C PRO A 49 -17.27 2.14 38.19
N GLU A 50 -18.04 2.47 37.15
CA GLU A 50 -19.51 2.51 37.21
C GLU A 50 -20.07 1.08 37.33
N VAL A 51 -19.62 0.17 36.47
CA VAL A 51 -20.02 -1.25 36.50
C VAL A 51 -19.68 -1.90 37.86
N LEU A 52 -18.51 -1.58 38.43
CA LEU A 52 -18.13 -2.05 39.76
C LEU A 52 -19.00 -1.47 40.87
N ALA A 53 -19.48 -0.23 40.73
CA ALA A 53 -20.39 0.38 41.70
C ALA A 53 -21.76 -0.30 41.67
N GLU A 54 -22.29 -0.57 40.48
CA GLU A 54 -23.54 -1.32 40.28
C GLU A 54 -23.44 -2.75 40.83
N TRP A 55 -22.36 -3.46 40.51
CA TRP A 55 -22.12 -4.80 41.03
C TRP A 55 -22.06 -4.81 42.57
N ARG A 56 -21.36 -3.85 43.19
CA ARG A 56 -21.31 -3.72 44.66
C ARG A 56 -22.69 -3.47 45.27
N ALA A 57 -23.52 -2.65 44.62
CA ALA A 57 -24.89 -2.40 45.07
C ALA A 57 -25.74 -3.68 45.01
N ALA A 58 -25.64 -4.44 43.90
CA ALA A 58 -26.35 -5.70 43.74
C ALA A 58 -25.92 -6.76 44.77
N VAL A 59 -24.61 -6.88 45.05
CA VAL A 59 -24.08 -7.77 46.09
C VAL A 59 -24.63 -7.39 47.47
N ALA A 60 -24.72 -6.10 47.78
CA ALA A 60 -25.25 -5.62 49.05
C ALA A 60 -26.74 -5.92 49.22
N GLU A 61 -27.53 -5.88 48.14
CA GLU A 61 -28.98 -6.09 48.18
C GLU A 61 -29.37 -7.58 48.12
N HIS A 62 -28.66 -8.38 47.32
CA HIS A 62 -29.11 -9.73 46.95
C HIS A 62 -28.09 -10.83 47.24
N GLY A 63 -26.88 -10.49 47.68
CA GLY A 63 -25.78 -11.44 47.84
C GLY A 63 -25.05 -11.74 46.53
N GLU A 64 -23.84 -12.32 46.65
CA GLU A 64 -22.94 -12.58 45.50
C GLU A 64 -23.51 -13.60 44.51
N ASP A 65 -24.25 -14.60 44.99
CA ASP A 65 -24.84 -15.65 44.14
C ASP A 65 -25.83 -15.07 43.10
N VAL A 66 -26.49 -13.95 43.42
CA VAL A 66 -27.45 -13.28 42.53
C VAL A 66 -26.78 -12.21 41.68
N ALA A 67 -25.81 -11.49 42.23
CA ALA A 67 -25.09 -10.42 41.52
C ALA A 67 -24.16 -10.94 40.41
N GLY A 68 -23.74 -12.21 40.50
CA GLY A 68 -22.85 -12.83 39.52
C GLY A 68 -21.37 -12.49 39.72
N PRO A 69 -20.50 -12.90 38.78
CA PRO A 69 -19.06 -12.72 38.92
C PRO A 69 -18.69 -11.24 38.95
N ARG A 70 -17.69 -10.90 39.75
CA ARG A 70 -17.16 -9.54 39.82
C ARG A 70 -16.62 -9.13 38.44
N PRO A 71 -16.98 -7.95 37.90
CA PRO A 71 -16.36 -7.40 36.71
C PRO A 71 -14.84 -7.31 36.89
N GLU A 72 -14.10 -7.93 35.99
CA GLU A 72 -12.64 -7.86 35.95
C GLU A 72 -12.19 -6.76 35.00
N ARG A 73 -10.97 -6.25 35.20
CA ARG A 73 -10.38 -5.31 34.26
C ARG A 73 -10.05 -6.05 32.96
N PRO A 74 -10.39 -5.52 31.78
CA PRO A 74 -10.04 -6.17 30.52
C PRO A 74 -8.52 -6.30 30.37
N GLU A 75 -8.10 -7.35 29.67
CA GLU A 75 -6.69 -7.59 29.35
C GLU A 75 -6.17 -6.46 28.45
N GLU A 76 -4.99 -5.94 28.79
CA GLU A 76 -4.35 -4.86 28.03
C GLU A 76 -3.87 -5.41 26.69
N PRO A 77 -4.20 -4.76 25.55
CA PRO A 77 -3.75 -5.24 24.25
C PRO A 77 -2.23 -5.18 24.17
N GLU A 78 -1.62 -6.21 23.58
CA GLU A 78 -0.17 -6.27 23.39
C GLU A 78 0.25 -5.42 22.18
N PRO A 79 1.35 -4.64 22.28
CA PRO A 79 1.87 -3.90 21.15
C PRO A 79 2.35 -4.85 20.03
N PRO A 80 2.28 -4.43 18.76
CA PRO A 80 2.72 -5.28 17.66
C PRO A 80 4.21 -5.57 17.76
N GLY A 81 4.60 -6.85 17.75
CA GLY A 81 6.00 -7.29 17.79
C GLY A 81 6.83 -7.03 16.52
N TRP A 82 6.41 -6.07 15.69
CA TRP A 82 7.03 -5.76 14.40
C TRP A 82 8.06 -4.66 14.56
N ILE A 83 9.28 -4.87 14.07
CA ILE A 83 10.32 -3.84 14.04
C ILE A 83 10.12 -3.00 12.76
N PRO A 84 9.75 -1.72 12.85
CA PRO A 84 9.57 -0.88 11.67
C PRO A 84 10.91 -0.64 10.99
N ARG A 85 10.90 -0.60 9.65
CA ARG A 85 12.07 -0.22 8.86
C ARG A 85 12.26 1.31 8.92
N PRO A 86 13.41 1.82 9.36
CA PRO A 86 13.67 3.26 9.35
C PRO A 86 13.71 3.81 7.92
N GLY A 87 13.31 5.06 7.76
CA GLY A 87 13.57 5.88 6.57
C GLY A 87 14.96 6.51 6.62
N GLU A 88 15.48 6.91 5.46
CA GLU A 88 16.77 7.62 5.33
C GLU A 88 16.68 8.70 4.21
N PRO A 89 16.26 9.95 4.50
CA PRO A 89 15.71 10.44 5.78
C PRO A 89 14.23 10.07 5.99
N VAL A 90 13.44 10.05 4.92
CA VAL A 90 12.00 9.70 4.97
C VAL A 90 11.75 8.32 4.39
N TRP A 91 12.42 7.96 3.30
CA TRP A 91 12.26 6.68 2.62
C TRP A 91 13.48 5.79 2.82
N CYS A 92 13.28 4.49 3.00
CA CYS A 92 14.42 3.56 2.99
C CYS A 92 14.97 3.40 1.56
N ALA A 93 16.25 3.02 1.44
CA ALA A 93 16.94 2.88 0.16
C ALA A 93 16.19 2.00 -0.87
N SER A 94 15.54 0.92 -0.41
CA SER A 94 14.75 0.04 -1.29
C SER A 94 13.51 0.74 -1.85
N CYS A 95 12.84 1.59 -1.06
CA CYS A 95 11.69 2.33 -1.53
C CYS A 95 12.09 3.50 -2.42
N VAL A 96 13.21 4.18 -2.14
CA VAL A 96 13.79 5.18 -3.05
C VAL A 96 14.05 4.55 -4.43
N ALA A 97 14.68 3.38 -4.48
CA ALA A 97 14.93 2.67 -5.73
C ALA A 97 13.62 2.33 -6.47
N SER A 98 12.57 1.94 -5.75
CA SER A 98 11.25 1.68 -6.33
C SER A 98 10.62 2.95 -6.90
N ILE A 99 10.69 4.08 -6.18
CA ILE A 99 10.15 5.37 -6.63
C ILE A 99 10.88 5.82 -7.90
N ARG A 100 12.22 5.72 -7.94
CA ARG A 100 13.01 6.07 -9.14
C ARG A 100 12.59 5.26 -10.35
N ARG A 101 12.44 3.94 -10.18
CA ARG A 101 11.98 3.05 -11.25
C ARG A 101 10.58 3.44 -11.72
N SER A 102 9.64 3.57 -10.78
CA SER A 102 8.27 3.97 -11.10
C SER A 102 8.19 5.31 -11.82
N LEU A 103 9.02 6.29 -11.46
CA LEU A 103 9.10 7.58 -12.15
C LEU A 103 9.68 7.44 -13.56
N ALA A 104 10.69 6.59 -13.76
CA ALA A 104 11.29 6.34 -15.06
C ALA A 104 10.33 5.62 -16.03
N ASP A 105 9.52 4.71 -15.50
CA ASP A 105 8.56 3.93 -16.29
C ASP A 105 7.34 4.77 -16.76
N LEU A 106 7.11 5.97 -16.20
CA LEU A 106 5.94 6.79 -16.56
C LEU A 106 5.91 7.20 -18.04
N ASP A 107 7.07 7.46 -18.67
CA ASP A 107 7.15 7.90 -20.08
C ASP A 107 6.73 6.76 -21.04
N GLU A 108 7.19 5.54 -20.75
CA GLU A 108 6.80 4.33 -21.49
C GLU A 108 5.32 4.02 -21.28
N LEU A 109 4.83 4.05 -20.04
CA LEU A 109 3.43 3.80 -19.72
C LEU A 109 2.50 4.84 -20.35
N ALA A 110 2.89 6.12 -20.39
CA ALA A 110 2.13 7.17 -21.06
C ALA A 110 2.07 6.95 -22.57
N SER A 111 3.18 6.54 -23.19
CA SER A 111 3.25 6.23 -24.62
C SER A 111 2.36 5.03 -24.99
N LEU A 112 2.39 3.98 -24.17
CA LEU A 112 1.50 2.82 -24.31
C LEU A 112 0.04 3.21 -24.15
N ARG A 113 -0.26 4.06 -23.15
CA ARG A 113 -1.62 4.55 -22.89
C ARG A 113 -2.19 5.27 -24.11
N LEU A 114 -1.41 6.18 -24.69
CA LEU A 114 -1.81 6.93 -25.88
C LEU A 114 -2.07 5.99 -27.07
N THR A 115 -1.16 5.05 -27.31
CA THR A 115 -1.28 4.06 -28.40
C THR A 115 -2.56 3.22 -28.28
N MET A 116 -2.92 2.80 -27.07
CA MET A 116 -4.14 2.03 -26.82
C MET A 116 -5.43 2.85 -27.02
N THR A 117 -5.41 4.15 -26.71
CA THR A 117 -6.59 5.02 -26.84
C THR A 117 -6.83 5.50 -28.26
N ASP A 118 -5.78 5.65 -29.07
CA ASP A 118 -5.89 6.11 -30.47
C ASP A 118 -6.44 5.03 -31.42
N GLY A 119 -6.88 3.90 -30.88
CA GLY A 119 -7.48 2.81 -31.66
C GLY A 119 -6.46 1.97 -32.41
N TYR A 120 -5.16 2.09 -32.11
CA TYR A 120 -4.13 1.20 -32.62
C TYR A 120 -4.23 -0.16 -31.91
N GLN A 121 -5.27 -0.92 -32.24
CA GLN A 121 -5.43 -2.28 -31.75
C GLN A 121 -4.41 -3.18 -32.43
N ALA A 122 -3.65 -3.92 -31.63
CA ALA A 122 -2.79 -4.97 -32.16
C ALA A 122 -3.64 -5.96 -32.98
N PRO A 123 -3.18 -6.39 -34.16
CA PRO A 123 -3.93 -7.32 -35.00
C PRO A 123 -4.22 -8.61 -34.22
N GLY A 124 -5.49 -8.88 -33.93
CA GLY A 124 -5.95 -10.11 -33.27
C GLY A 124 -6.87 -9.93 -32.05
N GLN A 125 -7.05 -8.70 -31.53
CA GLN A 125 -7.89 -8.46 -30.35
C GLN A 125 -9.31 -8.06 -30.76
N ALA A 126 -10.19 -9.05 -30.98
CA ALA A 126 -11.59 -8.82 -31.32
C ALA A 126 -12.34 -8.18 -30.14
N ILE A 127 -12.57 -6.87 -30.18
CA ILE A 127 -13.36 -6.18 -29.17
C ILE A 127 -14.84 -6.46 -29.41
N THR A 128 -15.45 -7.25 -28.53
CA THR A 128 -16.91 -7.32 -28.37
C THR A 128 -17.37 -6.09 -27.61
N ASP A 129 -17.56 -4.98 -28.31
CA ASP A 129 -17.87 -3.68 -27.71
C ASP A 129 -19.24 -3.68 -27.03
N ARG A 130 -19.22 -3.60 -25.69
CA ARG A 130 -20.41 -3.36 -24.87
C ARG A 130 -20.42 -1.87 -24.52
N VAL A 131 -21.16 -1.10 -25.31
CA VAL A 131 -21.30 0.35 -25.11
C VAL A 131 -22.13 0.61 -23.84
N SER A 132 -21.46 0.90 -22.73
CA SER A 132 -22.12 1.31 -21.49
C SER A 132 -22.42 2.80 -21.54
N SER A 133 -23.71 3.14 -21.48
CA SER A 133 -24.20 4.51 -21.64
C SER A 133 -24.07 5.35 -20.35
N THR A 134 -23.57 6.57 -20.55
CA THR A 134 -23.84 7.81 -19.80
C THR A 134 -23.38 7.92 -18.34
N LYS A 135 -22.13 8.37 -18.16
CA LYS A 135 -21.74 9.38 -17.17
C LYS A 135 -20.75 10.32 -17.83
N SER A 136 -21.20 11.54 -18.16
CA SER A 136 -20.45 12.67 -18.77
C SER A 136 -19.60 12.32 -20.01
N ALA A 137 -19.90 12.93 -21.15
CA ALA A 137 -19.09 12.76 -22.36
C ALA A 137 -17.62 13.09 -22.04
N ARG A 138 -16.75 12.08 -21.99
CA ARG A 138 -15.31 12.28 -21.98
C ARG A 138 -14.93 13.04 -23.25
N THR A 139 -13.87 13.83 -23.20
CA THR A 139 -13.37 14.51 -24.39
C THR A 139 -13.09 13.46 -25.50
N PRO A 140 -13.04 13.87 -26.77
CA PRO A 140 -12.80 12.95 -27.89
C PRO A 140 -11.52 12.11 -27.76
N SER A 141 -10.58 12.50 -26.89
CA SER A 141 -9.28 11.85 -26.71
C SER A 141 -8.96 11.59 -25.22
N PRO A 142 -9.56 10.57 -24.58
CA PRO A 142 -9.32 10.27 -23.16
C PRO A 142 -7.84 10.02 -22.82
N GLY A 143 -7.05 9.49 -23.76
CA GLY A 143 -5.61 9.31 -23.54
C GLY A 143 -4.84 10.63 -23.45
N GLN A 144 -5.24 11.65 -24.23
CA GLN A 144 -4.63 12.99 -24.13
C GLN A 144 -4.96 13.65 -22.80
N ASP A 145 -6.21 13.52 -22.31
CA ASP A 145 -6.59 14.02 -20.98
C ASP A 145 -5.72 13.39 -19.88
N ASP A 146 -5.50 12.07 -19.93
CA ASP A 146 -4.64 11.36 -18.97
C ASP A 146 -3.19 11.89 -19.02
N LEU A 147 -2.66 12.21 -20.20
CA LEU A 147 -1.31 12.76 -20.40
C LEU A 147 -1.19 14.22 -19.92
N ASP A 148 -2.21 15.04 -20.17
CA ASP A 148 -2.26 16.43 -19.71
C ASP A 148 -2.35 16.51 -18.18
N ASP A 149 -3.13 15.63 -17.56
CA ASP A 149 -3.21 15.51 -16.10
C ASP A 149 -1.88 15.05 -15.51
N LEU A 150 -1.21 14.08 -16.13
CA LEU A 150 0.13 13.63 -15.72
C LEU A 150 1.18 14.76 -15.84
N LEU A 151 1.16 15.51 -16.93
CA LEU A 151 2.06 16.65 -17.13
C LEU A 151 1.80 17.77 -16.11
N ARG A 152 0.52 18.07 -15.83
CA ARG A 152 0.13 19.06 -14.82
C ARG A 152 0.65 18.65 -13.44
N TRP A 153 0.48 17.38 -13.09
CA TRP A 153 0.96 16.80 -11.84
C TRP A 153 2.50 16.84 -11.70
N LEU A 154 3.26 16.43 -12.73
CA LEU A 154 4.73 16.54 -12.70
C LEU A 154 5.19 17.99 -12.57
N THR A 155 4.50 18.90 -13.27
CA THR A 155 4.84 20.33 -13.25
C THR A 155 4.49 20.96 -11.90
N SER A 156 3.45 20.51 -11.19
CA SER A 156 3.20 20.99 -9.82
C SER A 156 4.30 20.56 -8.84
N TRP A 157 4.84 19.34 -8.96
CA TRP A 157 5.99 18.90 -8.17
C TRP A 157 7.27 19.66 -8.53
N GLU A 158 7.48 19.95 -9.81
CA GLU A 158 8.57 20.80 -10.27
C GLU A 158 8.52 22.19 -9.63
N ILE A 159 7.35 22.83 -9.67
CA ILE A 159 7.11 24.15 -9.06
C ILE A 159 7.34 24.09 -7.55
N ALA A 160 6.71 23.13 -6.86
CA ALA A 160 6.84 22.99 -5.42
C ALA A 160 8.31 22.84 -4.99
N TYR A 161 9.07 21.98 -5.67
CA TYR A 161 10.50 21.82 -5.36
C TYR A 161 11.32 23.07 -5.73
N ARG A 162 11.03 23.72 -6.85
CA ARG A 162 11.72 24.96 -7.23
C ARG A 162 11.49 26.10 -6.25
N ASP A 163 10.28 26.20 -5.70
CA ASP A 163 9.92 27.21 -4.71
C ASP A 163 10.74 27.02 -3.43
N THR A 164 10.98 25.77 -2.99
CA THR A 164 11.86 25.51 -1.83
C THR A 164 13.33 25.85 -2.10
N GLN A 165 13.77 25.79 -3.37
CA GLN A 165 15.11 26.17 -3.78
C GLN A 165 15.26 27.66 -4.13
N GLY A 166 14.16 28.43 -4.16
CA GLY A 166 14.16 29.82 -4.60
C GLY A 166 14.54 29.99 -6.08
N TRP A 167 14.22 29.01 -6.95
CA TRP A 167 14.52 29.07 -8.38
C TRP A 167 13.37 29.69 -9.18
N PRO A 168 13.47 30.96 -9.62
CA PRO A 168 12.31 31.70 -10.13
C PRO A 168 11.85 31.25 -11.52
N HIS A 169 12.73 30.64 -12.31
CA HIS A 169 12.45 30.30 -13.71
C HIS A 169 12.29 28.80 -13.92
N PRO A 170 11.29 28.37 -14.72
CA PRO A 170 11.15 26.97 -15.10
C PRO A 170 12.37 26.52 -15.91
N PRO A 171 12.69 25.22 -15.87
CA PRO A 171 13.71 24.66 -16.73
C PRO A 171 13.32 24.89 -18.18
N TYR A 172 14.33 25.18 -19.01
CA TYR A 172 14.11 25.26 -20.44
C TYR A 172 13.64 23.91 -20.99
N ARG A 173 12.47 23.90 -21.62
CA ARG A 173 11.95 22.73 -22.34
C ARG A 173 12.25 22.95 -23.82
N GLY A 174 13.13 22.13 -24.39
CA GLY A 174 13.51 22.25 -25.79
C GLY A 174 12.33 22.01 -26.71
N ALA A 175 12.30 22.67 -27.86
CA ALA A 175 11.20 22.57 -28.83
C ALA A 175 10.98 21.16 -29.40
N ASN A 176 12.00 20.29 -29.30
CA ASN A 176 12.04 18.98 -29.96
C ASN A 176 11.69 17.80 -29.05
N ALA A 177 11.54 18.01 -27.74
CA ALA A 177 11.17 16.97 -26.79
C ALA A 177 9.73 17.18 -26.32
N PRO A 178 8.90 16.12 -26.21
CA PRO A 178 7.60 16.24 -25.59
C PRO A 178 7.73 16.87 -24.19
N ALA A 179 6.79 17.76 -23.86
CA ALA A 179 6.80 18.45 -22.57
C ALA A 179 6.80 17.45 -21.40
N LEU A 180 6.09 16.33 -21.55
CA LEU A 180 6.04 15.25 -20.58
C LEU A 180 7.41 14.60 -20.35
N THR A 181 8.07 14.12 -21.40
CA THR A 181 9.41 13.51 -21.32
C THR A 181 10.42 14.46 -20.68
N SER A 182 10.34 15.76 -21.00
CA SER A 182 11.21 16.79 -20.38
C SER A 182 10.94 16.95 -18.88
N ALA A 183 9.67 16.93 -18.45
CA ALA A 183 9.30 16.97 -17.03
C ALA A 183 9.79 15.72 -16.29
N ILE A 184 9.58 14.52 -16.84
CA ILE A 184 10.03 13.26 -16.23
C ILE A 184 11.55 13.27 -16.07
N ALA A 185 12.29 13.63 -17.12
CA ALA A 185 13.75 13.72 -17.08
C ALA A 185 14.24 14.71 -16.02
N TRP A 186 13.60 15.89 -15.92
CA TRP A 186 13.93 16.88 -14.91
C TRP A 186 13.70 16.36 -13.49
N MET A 187 12.57 15.67 -13.27
CA MET A 187 12.22 15.06 -11.98
C MET A 187 13.18 13.93 -11.61
N LEU A 188 13.53 13.04 -12.56
CA LEU A 188 14.49 11.95 -12.33
C LEU A 188 15.86 12.48 -11.90
N GLN A 189 16.33 13.58 -12.50
CA GLN A 189 17.61 14.20 -12.11
C GLN A 189 17.59 14.74 -10.66
N ARG A 190 16.42 15.05 -10.12
CA ARG A 190 16.23 15.71 -8.81
C ARG A 190 15.54 14.83 -7.77
N VAL A 191 15.16 13.62 -8.14
CA VAL A 191 14.37 12.69 -7.31
C VAL A 191 14.99 12.52 -5.93
N ASP A 192 16.32 12.44 -5.82
CA ASP A 192 17.01 12.27 -4.54
C ASP A 192 16.93 13.50 -3.65
N ALA A 193 17.03 14.68 -4.25
CA ALA A 193 16.94 15.94 -3.51
C ALA A 193 15.49 16.21 -3.07
N VAL A 194 14.51 15.86 -3.91
CA VAL A 194 13.09 15.91 -3.54
C VAL A 194 12.78 14.92 -2.40
N LEU A 195 13.29 13.68 -2.48
CA LEU A 195 13.09 12.66 -1.45
C LEU A 195 13.92 12.88 -0.18
N ALA A 196 14.91 13.78 -0.21
CA ALA A 196 15.62 14.24 0.97
C ALA A 196 14.93 15.44 1.65
N HIS A 197 13.97 16.10 0.98
CA HIS A 197 13.29 17.27 1.51
C HIS A 197 12.22 16.88 2.55
N PRO A 198 12.24 17.43 3.78
CA PRO A 198 11.36 16.99 4.87
C PRO A 198 9.87 17.13 4.53
N ASP A 199 9.49 18.24 3.90
CA ASP A 199 8.08 18.55 3.62
C ASP A 199 7.53 17.96 2.31
N LEU A 200 8.40 17.48 1.41
CA LEU A 200 7.97 17.02 0.08
C LEU A 200 8.13 15.51 -0.09
N ALA A 201 9.09 14.90 0.61
CA ALA A 201 9.52 13.54 0.34
C ALA A 201 8.40 12.51 0.43
N GLU A 202 7.61 12.55 1.51
CA GLU A 202 6.55 11.56 1.74
C GLU A 202 5.45 11.63 0.66
N ASP A 203 4.91 12.82 0.43
CA ASP A 203 3.81 13.00 -0.53
C ASP A 203 4.27 12.73 -1.96
N PHE A 204 5.44 13.24 -2.36
CA PHE A 204 5.99 13.01 -3.69
C PHE A 204 6.19 11.51 -3.96
N GLY A 205 6.84 10.80 -3.04
CA GLY A 205 7.09 9.37 -3.20
C GLY A 205 5.81 8.54 -3.24
N ARG A 206 4.78 8.89 -2.45
CA ARG A 206 3.47 8.23 -2.48
C ARG A 206 2.76 8.48 -3.81
N GLU A 207 2.71 9.73 -4.27
CA GLU A 207 2.04 10.10 -5.51
C GLU A 207 2.68 9.47 -6.74
N VAL A 208 4.03 9.41 -6.82
CA VAL A 208 4.73 8.70 -7.92
C VAL A 208 4.27 7.24 -8.00
N LEU A 209 4.19 6.54 -6.86
CA LEU A 209 3.75 5.14 -6.82
C LEU A 209 2.26 4.99 -7.19
N ILE A 210 1.43 5.97 -6.84
CA ILE A 210 0.01 6.00 -7.20
C ILE A 210 -0.16 6.22 -8.72
N GLU A 211 0.46 7.26 -9.28
CA GLU A 211 0.37 7.57 -10.72
C GLU A 211 0.93 6.44 -11.57
N HIS A 212 2.07 5.87 -11.18
CA HIS A 212 2.60 4.67 -11.82
C HIS A 212 1.59 3.52 -11.78
N SER A 213 0.99 3.22 -10.62
CA SER A 213 0.00 2.15 -10.50
C SER A 213 -1.27 2.42 -11.33
N LYS A 214 -1.70 3.68 -11.44
CA LYS A 214 -2.85 4.07 -12.27
C LYS A 214 -2.57 3.83 -13.75
N LEU A 215 -1.44 4.31 -14.26
CA LEU A 215 -1.05 4.12 -15.67
C LEU A 215 -0.77 2.65 -16.00
N GLN A 216 -0.14 1.91 -15.10
CA GLN A 216 0.07 0.48 -15.27
C GLN A 216 -1.25 -0.29 -15.39
N ALA A 217 -2.26 0.07 -14.58
CA ALA A 217 -3.60 -0.50 -14.70
C ALA A 217 -4.30 -0.09 -16.00
N ALA A 218 -4.18 1.19 -16.40
CA ALA A 218 -4.79 1.72 -17.62
C ALA A 218 -4.21 1.14 -18.92
N THR A 219 -2.94 0.70 -18.89
CA THR A 219 -2.23 0.10 -20.03
C THR A 219 -2.32 -1.41 -20.09
N SER A 220 -2.89 -2.07 -19.07
CA SER A 220 -2.89 -3.54 -18.95
C SER A 220 -1.49 -4.17 -19.10
N THR A 221 -0.43 -3.39 -18.88
CA THR A 221 0.97 -3.87 -18.89
C THR A 221 1.26 -4.77 -17.72
N ARG A 222 0.42 -4.71 -16.68
CA ARG A 222 0.39 -5.74 -15.65
C ARG A 222 -0.38 -6.94 -16.20
N PRO A 223 0.30 -8.07 -16.48
CA PRO A 223 -0.40 -9.30 -16.78
C PRO A 223 -1.39 -9.61 -15.66
N PRO A 224 -2.62 -10.02 -16.01
CA PRO A 224 -3.65 -10.27 -15.02
C PRO A 224 -3.14 -11.35 -14.08
N LEU A 225 -3.03 -11.02 -12.79
CA LEU A 225 -2.72 -12.00 -11.76
C LEU A 225 -3.81 -13.07 -11.80
N ARG A 226 -3.44 -14.28 -12.23
CA ARG A 226 -4.40 -15.38 -12.32
C ARG A 226 -4.52 -16.00 -10.95
N HIS A 227 -5.63 -15.73 -10.28
CA HIS A 227 -5.94 -16.35 -8.98
C HIS A 227 -6.04 -17.86 -9.12
N LYS A 228 -5.49 -18.57 -8.13
CA LYS A 228 -5.56 -20.02 -8.02
C LYS A 228 -6.63 -20.41 -6.99
N PRO A 229 -7.55 -21.34 -7.33
CA PRO A 229 -8.74 -21.59 -6.51
C PRO A 229 -8.43 -22.17 -5.13
N LEU A 230 -7.35 -22.95 -5.01
CA LEU A 230 -6.98 -23.58 -3.75
C LEU A 230 -6.37 -22.59 -2.74
N PRO A 231 -6.59 -22.81 -1.44
CA PRO A 231 -5.93 -22.02 -0.40
C PRO A 231 -4.42 -22.33 -0.36
N CYS A 232 -3.61 -21.40 0.14
CA CYS A 232 -2.18 -21.67 0.33
C CYS A 232 -1.98 -22.83 1.31
N PRO A 233 -1.18 -23.87 0.98
CA PRO A 233 -0.97 -25.03 1.86
C PRO A 233 -0.33 -24.67 3.21
N ARG A 234 0.40 -23.54 3.29
CA ARG A 234 1.07 -23.09 4.52
C ARG A 234 0.16 -22.27 5.44
N CYS A 235 -0.54 -21.25 4.90
CA CYS A 235 -1.34 -20.34 5.72
C CYS A 235 -2.87 -20.53 5.57
N ARG A 236 -3.30 -21.48 4.73
CA ARG A 236 -4.71 -21.85 4.45
C ARG A 236 -5.61 -20.69 3.96
N ARG A 237 -5.03 -19.58 3.49
CA ARG A 237 -5.77 -18.43 2.91
C ARG A 237 -5.85 -18.55 1.38
N ARG A 238 -6.98 -18.20 0.76
CA ARG A 238 -7.19 -18.14 -0.71
C ARG A 238 -6.45 -16.97 -1.37
N SER A 239 -5.13 -17.03 -1.29
CA SER A 239 -4.22 -15.93 -1.63
C SER A 239 -3.15 -16.35 -2.63
N LEU A 240 -3.34 -17.47 -3.33
CA LEU A 240 -2.40 -17.94 -4.35
C LEU A 240 -2.68 -17.25 -5.68
N PHE A 241 -1.65 -16.69 -6.30
CA PHE A 241 -1.71 -16.05 -7.62
C PHE A 241 -0.56 -16.56 -8.48
N LEU A 242 -0.83 -16.84 -9.76
CA LEU A 242 0.20 -17.11 -10.76
C LEU A 242 0.83 -15.79 -11.21
N HIS A 243 2.16 -15.74 -11.14
CA HIS A 243 3.00 -14.66 -11.63
C HIS A 243 3.64 -15.03 -12.98
N ASP A 244 4.26 -14.04 -13.63
CA ASP A 244 4.80 -14.15 -15.01
C ASP A 244 6.01 -15.05 -15.15
N ASP A 245 6.67 -15.36 -14.03
CA ASP A 245 7.79 -16.29 -13.95
C ASP A 245 7.34 -17.76 -13.80
N ASP A 246 6.08 -18.04 -14.13
CA ASP A 246 5.41 -19.35 -13.96
C ASP A 246 5.42 -19.86 -12.51
N ARG A 247 5.60 -18.98 -11.53
CA ARG A 247 5.53 -19.32 -10.09
C ARG A 247 4.22 -18.88 -9.47
N ILE A 248 3.79 -19.63 -8.46
CA ILE A 248 2.57 -19.36 -7.73
C ILE A 248 2.94 -18.79 -6.37
N HIS A 249 2.60 -17.52 -6.17
CA HIS A 249 2.93 -16.79 -4.96
C HIS A 249 1.70 -16.69 -4.06
N CYS A 250 1.92 -16.95 -2.78
CA CYS A 250 0.98 -16.57 -1.74
C CYS A 250 1.12 -15.07 -1.47
N ASN A 251 0.08 -14.31 -1.83
CA ASN A 251 -0.02 -12.86 -1.60
C ASN A 251 -0.27 -12.50 -0.12
N ASN A 252 -0.31 -13.49 0.78
CA ASN A 252 -0.30 -13.23 2.22
C ASN A 252 1.11 -12.81 2.66
N GLU A 253 1.25 -11.58 3.14
CA GLU A 253 2.53 -10.97 3.51
C GLU A 253 3.30 -11.73 4.59
N ASP A 254 2.61 -12.46 5.47
CA ASP A 254 3.23 -13.28 6.52
C ASP A 254 3.73 -14.63 5.99
N CYS A 255 3.09 -15.16 4.94
CA CYS A 255 3.38 -16.48 4.41
C CYS A 255 4.47 -16.41 3.33
N ARG A 256 4.25 -15.54 2.34
CA ARG A 256 5.09 -15.36 1.12
C ARG A 256 5.60 -16.67 0.51
N ARG A 257 4.86 -17.78 0.68
CA ARG A 257 5.22 -19.05 0.07
C ARG A 257 5.22 -18.88 -1.44
N VAL A 258 6.28 -19.36 -2.06
CA VAL A 258 6.42 -19.43 -3.51
C VAL A 258 6.44 -20.91 -3.85
N MET A 259 5.61 -21.31 -4.81
CA MET A 259 5.50 -22.68 -5.29
C MET A 259 5.82 -22.69 -6.78
N SER A 260 6.44 -23.78 -7.26
CA SER A 260 6.49 -24.00 -8.71
C SER A 260 5.10 -24.38 -9.22
N LYS A 261 4.92 -24.37 -10.54
CA LYS A 261 3.67 -24.81 -11.16
C LYS A 261 3.42 -26.30 -10.89
N GLU A 262 4.46 -27.12 -10.98
CA GLU A 262 4.39 -28.57 -10.71
C GLU A 262 4.01 -28.85 -9.26
N GLU A 263 4.63 -28.15 -8.29
CA GLU A 263 4.28 -28.30 -6.86
C GLU A 263 2.82 -27.95 -6.58
N TYR A 264 2.26 -26.98 -7.31
CA TYR A 264 0.86 -26.63 -7.19
C TYR A 264 -0.08 -27.65 -7.84
N GLU A 265 0.31 -28.23 -8.98
CA GLU A 265 -0.43 -29.30 -9.64
C GLU A 265 -0.49 -30.55 -8.74
N GLU A 266 0.62 -30.94 -8.11
CA GLU A 266 0.65 -32.01 -7.10
C GLU A 266 -0.31 -31.70 -5.92
N TYR A 267 -0.31 -30.45 -5.45
CA TYR A 267 -1.22 -30.02 -4.39
C TYR A 267 -2.70 -30.04 -4.80
N GLU A 268 -3.01 -29.76 -6.08
CA GLU A 268 -4.36 -29.92 -6.63
C GLU A 268 -4.79 -31.40 -6.63
N GLU A 269 -3.92 -32.30 -7.08
CA GLU A 269 -4.18 -33.74 -7.08
C GLU A 269 -4.42 -34.30 -5.67
N GLU A 270 -3.62 -33.88 -4.69
CA GLU A 270 -3.79 -34.29 -3.28
C GLU A 270 -5.13 -33.79 -2.69
N ALA A 271 -5.54 -32.57 -3.03
CA ALA A 271 -6.80 -32.00 -2.57
C ALA A 271 -8.01 -32.75 -3.16
N ASP A 272 -7.96 -33.09 -4.44
CA ASP A 272 -9.03 -33.85 -5.13
C ASP A 272 -9.16 -35.28 -4.57
N GLN A 273 -8.04 -35.92 -4.26
CA GLN A 273 -8.03 -37.23 -3.59
C GLN A 273 -8.67 -37.20 -2.20
N GLN A 274 -8.55 -36.09 -1.46
CA GLN A 274 -9.17 -35.92 -0.15
C GLN A 274 -10.68 -35.71 -0.23
N VAL A 275 -11.20 -35.06 -1.28
CA VAL A 275 -12.65 -34.84 -1.47
C VAL A 275 -13.37 -36.14 -1.87
N THR A 276 -12.66 -37.08 -2.51
CA THR A 276 -13.24 -38.32 -3.02
C THR A 276 -13.35 -39.43 -1.95
N ARG A 277 -12.72 -39.26 -0.78
CA ARG A 277 -12.74 -40.21 0.33
C ARG A 277 -13.81 -39.86 1.36
#